data_AF-A0A2A2F1X5-F1
#
_entry.id   AF-A0A2A2F1X5-F1
#
_cell.length_a   1.000
_cell.length_b   1.000
_cell.length_c   1.000
_cell.angle_alpha   90.00
_cell.angle_beta   90.00
_cell.angle_gamma   90.00
#
_symmetry.space_group_name_H-M   'P 1'
#
loop_
_entity.id
_entity.type
_entity.pdbx_description
1 polymer ?
#
loop_
_entity_poly.entity_id
_entity_poly.type
_entity_poly.pdbx_seq_one_letter_code
_entity_poly.pdbx_strand_id
1 'polypeptide(L)' 'MSEQIKLGIMAAPGFIALGVGINGIWGEPESKIHPFLENEAAGYLFLVVGGLLSFFALVKGAFLLKNKFL' A
#
# COMPACT_ATOMS: atom_id res chain seq x y z
N MET A 1 11.64 -18.55 -8.63
CA MET A 1 10.57 -17.75 -8.01
C MET A 1 9.68 -17.19 -9.11
N SER A 2 8.37 -17.48 -9.08
CA SER A 2 7.44 -17.00 -10.13
C SER A 2 7.36 -15.47 -10.11
N GLU A 3 7.12 -14.87 -11.28
CA GLU A 3 7.03 -13.41 -11.46
C GLU A 3 5.92 -12.78 -10.60
N GLN A 4 4.88 -13.55 -10.31
CA GLN A 4 3.78 -13.21 -9.41
C GLN A 4 4.24 -13.05 -7.96
N ILE A 5 5.11 -13.93 -7.46
CA ILE A 5 5.67 -13.84 -6.11
C ILE A 5 6.58 -12.60 -5.99
N LYS A 6 7.38 -12.30 -7.02
CA LYS A 6 8.19 -11.08 -7.06
C LYS A 6 7.33 -9.83 -6.99
N LEU A 7 6.23 -9.81 -7.74
CA LEU A 7 5.30 -8.69 -7.76
C LEU A 7 4.58 -8.53 -6.40
N GLY A 8 4.17 -9.63 -5.78
CA GLY A 8 3.58 -9.62 -4.44
C GLY A 8 4.53 -9.05 -3.37
N ILE A 9 5.80 -9.44 -3.40
CA ILE A 9 6.82 -8.91 -2.47
C ILE A 9 7.07 -7.43 -2.71
N MET A 10 7.11 -6.97 -3.97
CA MET A 10 7.26 -5.55 -4.29
C MET A 10 6.01 -4.72 -3.94
N ALA A 11 4.82 -5.32 -3.99
CA ALA A 11 3.56 -4.66 -3.72
C ALA A 11 3.24 -4.56 -2.22
N ALA A 12 3.69 -5.54 -1.42
CA ALA A 12 3.37 -5.64 -0.01
C ALA A 12 3.70 -4.36 0.79
N PRO A 13 4.86 -3.70 0.62
CA PRO A 13 5.13 -2.43 1.30
C PRO A 13 4.13 -1.32 0.97
N GLY A 14 3.64 -1.27 -0.27
CA GLY A 14 2.62 -0.31 -0.70
C GLY A 14 1.29 -0.52 0.02
N PHE A 15 0.82 -1.76 0.10
CA PHE A 15 -0.42 -2.10 0.83
C PHE A 15 -0.28 -1.90 2.35
N ILE A 16 0.88 -2.21 2.92
CA ILE A 16 1.16 -1.95 4.34
C ILE A 16 1.12 -0.44 4.62
N ALA A 17 1.83 0.36 3.82
CA ALA A 17 1.83 1.82 3.94
C ALA A 17 0.41 2.40 3.80
N LEU A 18 -0.39 1.85 2.89
CA LEU A 18 -1.79 2.27 2.69
C LEU A 18 -2.64 1.96 3.93
N GLY A 19 -2.52 0.75 4.50
CA GLY A 19 -3.20 0.38 5.74
C GLY A 19 -2.77 1.23 6.94
N VAL A 20 -1.48 1.54 7.05
CA VAL A 20 -0.94 2.45 8.07
C VAL A 20 -1.49 3.87 7.89
N GLY A 21 -1.58 4.36 6.65
CA GLY A 21 -2.20 5.65 6.34
C GLY A 21 -3.69 5.70 6.72
N ILE A 22 -4.45 4.64 6.42
CA ILE A 22 -5.86 4.52 6.81
C ILE A 22 -6.00 4.57 8.33
N ASN A 23 -5.21 3.78 9.07
CA ASN A 23 -5.23 3.80 10.53
C ASN A 23 -4.81 5.17 11.10
N GLY A 24 -3.86 5.86 10.47
CA GLY A 24 -3.43 7.19 10.93
C GLY A 24 -4.50 8.28 10.76
N ILE A 25 -5.32 8.20 9.71
CA ILE A 25 -6.38 9.19 9.42
C ILE A 25 -7.67 8.86 10.18
N TRP A 26 -8.09 7.59 10.19
CA TRP A 26 -9.40 7.18 10.69
C TRP A 26 -9.35 6.34 11.98
N GLY A 27 -8.17 5.99 12.47
CA GLY A 27 -8.03 5.30 13.76
C GLY A 27 -8.24 6.26 14.92
N GLU A 28 -8.89 5.76 15.98
CA GLU A 28 -8.96 6.48 17.25
C GLU A 28 -7.55 6.74 17.78
N PRO A 29 -7.28 7.88 18.45
CA PRO A 29 -5.93 8.24 18.90
C PRO A 29 -5.21 7.14 19.68
N GLU A 30 -5.93 6.43 20.54
CA GLU A 30 -5.40 5.35 21.39
C GLU A 30 -5.13 4.04 20.61
N SER A 31 -5.72 3.92 19.42
CA SER A 31 -5.62 2.77 18.51
C SER A 31 -4.64 2.99 17.37
N LYS A 32 -3.97 4.15 17.32
CA LYS A 32 -2.99 4.46 16.28
C LYS A 32 -1.76 3.58 16.45
N ILE A 33 -1.31 2.99 15.35
CA ILE A 33 -0.18 2.03 15.35
C ILE A 33 1.13 2.68 15.82
N HIS A 34 1.28 4.00 15.67
CA HIS A 34 2.46 4.73 16.08
C HIS A 34 2.13 6.19 16.42
N PRO A 35 2.78 6.81 17.43
CA PRO A 35 2.54 8.22 17.80
C PRO A 35 2.77 9.22 16.66
N PHE A 36 3.65 8.89 15.71
CA PHE A 36 3.87 9.70 14.49
C PHE A 36 2.60 9.89 13.65
N LEU A 37 1.64 8.98 13.76
CA LEU A 37 0.36 9.05 13.05
C LEU A 37 -0.69 9.89 13.80
N GLU A 38 -0.39 10.40 14.99
CA GLU A 38 -1.22 11.41 15.65
C GLU A 38 -1.35 12.67 14.79
N ASN A 39 -0.29 13.00 14.05
CA ASN A 39 -0.33 14.01 13.00
C ASN A 39 -1.07 13.48 11.77
N GLU A 40 -2.24 14.03 11.48
CA GLU A 40 -3.06 13.65 10.33
C GLU A 40 -2.29 13.77 8.99
N ALA A 41 -1.39 14.75 8.86
CA ALA A 41 -0.58 14.91 7.66
C ALA A 41 0.33 13.71 7.40
N ALA A 42 0.82 13.05 8.46
CA ALA A 42 1.59 11.81 8.32
C ALA A 42 0.69 10.67 7.80
N GLY A 43 -0.54 10.57 8.31
CA GLY A 43 -1.54 9.61 7.82
C GLY A 43 -1.85 9.79 6.32
N TYR A 44 -2.13 11.02 5.89
CA TYR A 44 -2.35 11.34 4.48
C TYR A 44 -1.13 11.06 3.60
N LEU A 45 0.09 11.32 4.10
CA LEU A 45 1.31 11.01 3.36
C LEU A 45 1.47 9.50 3.13
N PHE A 46 1.26 8.69 4.16
CA PHE A 46 1.28 7.23 4.03
C PHE A 46 0.15 6.71 3.14
N LEU A 47 -1.02 7.33 3.18
CA LEU A 47 -2.15 6.99 2.31
C LEU A 47 -1.80 7.27 0.82
N VAL A 48 -1.26 8.44 0.52
CA VAL A 48 -0.91 8.84 -0.86
C VAL A 48 0.23 7.97 -1.40
N VAL A 49 1.31 7.82 -0.63
CA VAL A 49 2.48 7.03 -1.06
C VAL A 49 2.11 5.55 -1.16
N GLY A 50 1.42 4.99 -0.18
CA GLY A 50 0.94 3.61 -0.21
C GLY A 50 -0.06 3.36 -1.34
N GLY A 51 -0.97 4.31 -1.57
CA GLY A 51 -1.92 4.32 -2.69
C GLY A 51 -1.23 4.27 -4.05
N LEU A 52 -0.22 5.13 -4.27
CA LEU A 52 0.53 5.13 -5.52
C LEU A 52 1.28 3.80 -5.73
N LEU A 53 2.00 3.32 -4.71
CA LEU A 53 2.78 2.07 -4.80
C LEU A 53 1.89 0.85 -5.06
N SER A 54 0.76 0.74 -4.36
CA SER A 54 -0.21 -0.34 -4.56
C SER A 54 -0.88 -0.25 -5.94
N PHE A 55 -1.21 0.96 -6.42
CA PHE A 55 -1.74 1.17 -7.75
C PHE A 55 -0.74 0.73 -8.85
N PHE A 56 0.52 1.14 -8.75
CA PHE A 56 1.57 0.68 -9.68
C PHE A 56 1.72 -0.83 -9.70
N ALA A 57 1.67 -1.47 -8.52
CA ALA A 57 1.71 -2.92 -8.41
C ALA A 57 0.50 -3.59 -9.09
N LEU A 58 -0.71 -3.07 -8.90
CA LEU A 58 -1.93 -3.59 -9.53
C LEU A 58 -1.88 -3.44 -11.05
N VAL A 59 -1.45 -2.29 -11.56
CA VAL A 59 -1.31 -2.05 -13.02
C VAL A 59 -0.31 -3.04 -13.62
N LYS A 60 0.85 -3.22 -12.98
CA LYS A 60 1.88 -4.17 -13.44
C LYS A 60 1.38 -5.63 -13.36
N GLY A 61 0.65 -5.97 -12.31
CA GLY A 61 0.02 -7.28 -12.15
C GLY A 61 -1.02 -7.57 -13.22
N ALA A 62 -1.87 -6.58 -13.53
CA ALA A 62 -2.88 -6.68 -14.60
C ALA A 62 -2.24 -6.86 -15.98
N PHE A 63 -1.15 -6.13 -16.27
CA PHE A 63 -0.40 -6.28 -17.52
C PHE A 63 0.21 -7.68 -17.67
N LEU A 64 0.83 -8.20 -16.60
CA LEU A 64 1.39 -9.55 -16.60
C LEU A 64 0.31 -10.63 -16.74
N LEU A 65 -0.85 -10.46 -16.12
CA LEU A 65 -2.00 -11.36 -16.32
C LEU A 65 -2.48 -11.32 -17.77
N LYS A 66 -2.65 -10.12 -18.35
CA LYS A 66 -3.04 -9.96 -19.76
C LYS A 66 -2.08 -10.67 -20.72
N ASN A 67 -0.77 -10.55 -20.51
CA ASN A 67 0.24 -11.20 -21.35
C ASN A 67 0.37 -12.72 -21.13
N LYS A 68 -0.26 -13.28 -20.09
CA LYS A 68 -0.22 -14.72 -19.82
C LYS A 68 -1.41 -15.47 -20.41
N PHE A 69 -2.47 -14.75 -20.80
CA PHE A 69 -3.72 -15.30 -21.36
C PHE A 69 -3.91 -14.98 -22.86
N LEU A 70 -2.98 -14.26 -23.48
CA LEU A 70 -2.83 -14.07 -24.93
C LEU A 70 -1.57 -14.83 -25.40
#